data_AF-A0A4R2GFL9-F1
#
_entry.id   AF-A0A4R2GFL9-F1
#
_cell.length_a   1.000
_cell.length_b   1.000
_cell.length_c   1.000
_cell.angle_alpha   90.00
_cell.angle_beta   90.00
_cell.angle_gamma   90.00
#
_symmetry.space_group_name_H-M   'P 1'
#
loop_
_entity.id
_entity.type
_entity.pdbx_description
1 polymer ?
#
loop_
_entity_poly.entity_id
_entity_poly.type
_entity_poly.pdbx_seq_one_letter_code
_entity_poly.pdbx_strand_id
1 'polypeptide(L)'
;MAKSIKQTILIICEGESTEPRFFDSIRDEILNGVYNIGDVEIKISPEPKVDESEEEGVEEVEVITEHKAVRPKRQVKIASVGVEPEQEKIPLPLKWVLEGQQELRDGTYNEVWTVFDHDNHPARKEAFEAAAIEINGSKVNIAFTSISFEYYLLLHFERLYKPFKTSECRDKNNPKKSKRKKSILCGTNKHIDDCHGEHCIGGHARINNYWTDSKDKISKYLLVKDKLEIGFEIAAWLRYISSLKESELQEYDRNPYLTTDRIVKRLTGNDHRSWQWLSLDFEYKFEDLGILIDSNKRLAITNLHHSKSLLLKRNSIIKISSDNTRRAFGNQSLMSPQTTEFIDISAFPAEWYLFQHENYNLMFSFNDYAKISSIINKLFSLSHKELSELYNILKSQLK
;
A
#
# COMPACT_ATOMS: atom_id res chain seq x y z
N MET A 1 8.94 11.31 36.73
CA MET A 1 8.74 10.37 35.61
C MET A 1 7.98 11.12 34.54
N ALA A 2 8.56 11.32 33.36
CA ALA A 2 7.84 11.96 32.26
C ALA A 2 6.66 11.06 31.89
N LYS A 3 5.44 11.61 31.96
CA LYS A 3 4.23 10.93 31.49
C LYS A 3 4.46 10.62 30.01
N SER A 4 4.52 9.35 29.62
CA SER A 4 4.54 8.97 28.21
C SER A 4 3.31 9.62 27.57
N ILE A 5 3.54 10.44 26.55
CA ILE A 5 2.46 11.09 25.82
C ILE A 5 1.79 9.97 25.02
N LYS A 6 0.56 9.63 25.38
CA LYS A 6 -0.27 8.68 24.65
C LYS A 6 -0.45 9.19 23.23
N GLN A 7 -0.03 8.41 22.24
CA GLN A 7 -0.15 8.78 20.84
C GLN A 7 -1.57 8.50 20.36
N THR A 8 -2.18 9.42 19.63
CA THR A 8 -3.54 9.27 19.11
C THR A 8 -3.51 9.29 17.58
N ILE A 9 -4.00 8.21 16.96
CA ILE A 9 -4.04 8.02 15.51
C ILE A 9 -5.50 8.05 15.03
N LEU A 10 -5.80 8.88 14.03
CA LEU A 10 -7.06 8.85 13.30
C LEU A 10 -6.86 8.28 11.90
N ILE A 11 -7.72 7.35 11.49
CA ILE A 11 -7.76 6.77 10.16
C ILE A 11 -9.10 7.13 9.51
N ILE A 12 -9.08 7.98 8.49
CA ILE A 12 -10.25 8.42 7.74
C ILE A 12 -10.34 7.61 6.44
N CYS A 13 -11.30 6.69 6.36
CA CYS A 13 -11.53 5.83 5.21
C CYS A 13 -12.59 6.42 4.25
N GLU A 14 -12.40 6.20 2.96
CA GLU A 14 -13.38 6.53 1.92
C GLU A 14 -14.70 5.76 2.09
N GLY A 15 -14.61 4.46 2.36
CA GLY A 15 -15.74 3.53 2.47
C GLY A 15 -16.18 3.26 3.91
N GLU A 16 -17.37 2.68 4.04
CA GLU A 16 -17.96 2.26 5.34
C GLU A 16 -17.81 0.76 5.64
N SER A 17 -17.08 0.01 4.80
CA SER A 17 -17.10 -1.46 4.83
C SER A 17 -15.70 -2.06 4.87
N THR A 18 -15.01 -2.13 3.74
CA THR A 18 -13.80 -2.95 3.59
C THR A 18 -12.63 -2.36 4.37
N GLU A 19 -12.33 -1.08 4.17
CA GLU A 19 -11.19 -0.39 4.76
C GLU A 19 -11.36 -0.22 6.28
N PRO A 20 -12.50 0.28 6.81
CA PRO A 20 -12.69 0.38 8.25
C PRO A 20 -12.56 -0.97 8.97
N ARG A 21 -13.20 -2.03 8.45
CA ARG A 21 -13.11 -3.38 9.04
C ARG A 21 -11.69 -3.95 8.98
N PHE A 22 -10.94 -3.65 7.91
CA PHE A 22 -9.55 -4.07 7.78
C PHE A 22 -8.67 -3.46 8.87
N PHE A 23 -8.74 -2.15 9.07
CA PHE A 23 -7.94 -1.47 10.10
C PHE A 23 -8.43 -1.76 11.51
N ASP A 24 -9.73 -2.01 11.67
CA ASP A 24 -10.32 -2.41 12.94
C ASP A 24 -9.74 -3.73 13.45
N SER A 25 -9.62 -4.73 12.57
CA SER A 25 -8.98 -5.98 12.93
C SER A 25 -7.50 -5.81 13.31
N ILE A 26 -6.78 -4.89 12.66
CA ILE A 26 -5.39 -4.58 13.07
C ILE A 26 -5.38 -3.89 14.45
N ARG A 27 -6.33 -2.99 14.72
CA ARG A 27 -6.51 -2.36 16.03
C ARG A 27 -6.77 -3.43 17.11
N ASP A 28 -7.60 -4.43 16.83
CA ASP A 28 -7.84 -5.54 17.76
C ASP A 28 -6.57 -6.35 18.02
N GLU A 29 -5.76 -6.65 17.00
CA GLU A 29 -4.46 -7.33 17.15
C GLU A 29 -3.49 -6.51 18.03
N ILE A 30 -3.49 -5.17 17.90
CA ILE A 30 -2.72 -4.28 18.78
C ILE A 30 -3.22 -4.35 20.23
N LEU A 31 -4.54 -4.24 20.43
CA LEU A 31 -5.15 -4.33 21.77
C LEU A 31 -4.91 -5.68 22.45
N ASN A 32 -4.86 -6.75 21.66
CA ASN A 32 -4.53 -8.10 22.11
C ASN A 32 -3.02 -8.34 22.29
N GLY A 33 -2.17 -7.34 22.03
CA GLY A 33 -0.73 -7.41 22.23
C GLY A 33 0.04 -8.18 21.16
N VAL A 34 -0.58 -8.51 20.02
CA VAL A 34 0.09 -9.15 18.88
C VAL A 34 1.08 -8.19 18.23
N TYR A 35 0.72 -6.91 18.13
CA TYR A 35 1.61 -5.84 17.68
C TYR A 35 1.90 -4.86 18.82
N ASN A 36 3.18 -4.59 19.07
CA ASN A 36 3.60 -3.59 20.04
C ASN A 36 4.09 -2.32 19.33
N ILE A 37 3.26 -1.28 19.36
CA ILE A 37 3.55 0.02 18.76
C ILE A 37 3.59 1.16 19.79
N GLY A 38 3.73 0.83 21.08
CA GLY A 38 3.68 1.77 22.20
C GLY A 38 2.26 2.05 22.70
N ASP A 39 2.12 3.07 23.57
CA ASP A 39 0.83 3.53 24.09
C ASP A 39 0.11 4.38 23.04
N VAL A 40 -0.71 3.71 22.22
CA VAL A 40 -1.41 4.30 21.08
C VAL A 40 -2.92 4.08 21.19
N GLU A 41 -3.72 5.12 20.98
CA GLU A 41 -5.16 5.02 20.73
C GLU A 41 -5.48 5.24 19.26
N ILE A 42 -6.25 4.32 18.67
CA ILE A 42 -6.61 4.34 17.25
C ILE A 42 -8.10 4.57 17.09
N LYS A 43 -8.47 5.61 16.34
CA LYS A 43 -9.83 5.90 15.90
C LYS A 43 -9.95 5.70 14.40
N ILE A 44 -11.07 5.13 13.97
CA ILE A 44 -11.37 4.84 12.57
C ILE A 44 -12.68 5.54 12.23
N SER A 45 -12.67 6.35 11.16
CA SER A 45 -13.82 7.10 10.67
C SER A 45 -14.07 6.73 9.21
N PRO A 46 -15.28 6.31 8.81
CA PRO A 46 -16.43 6.05 9.67
C PRO A 46 -16.19 4.83 10.59
N GLU A 47 -16.91 4.77 11.71
CA GLU A 47 -16.85 3.60 12.59
C GLU A 47 -17.29 2.33 11.83
N PRO A 48 -16.56 1.21 11.99
CA PRO A 48 -16.96 -0.06 11.41
C PRO A 48 -18.36 -0.46 11.91
N LYS A 49 -19.22 -0.90 10.99
CA LYS A 49 -20.55 -1.42 11.36
C LYS A 49 -20.37 -2.71 12.16
N VAL A 50 -20.75 -2.71 13.44
CA VAL A 50 -20.83 -3.90 14.30
C VAL A 50 -21.94 -4.81 13.76
N ASP A 51 -21.64 -6.09 13.56
CA ASP A 51 -22.63 -7.09 13.16
C ASP A 51 -23.34 -7.60 14.43
N GLU A 52 -24.67 -7.40 14.54
CA GLU A 52 -25.53 -7.78 15.68
C GLU A 52 -25.71 -9.31 15.84
N SER A 53 -24.66 -10.13 15.75
CA SER A 53 -24.80 -11.59 15.80
C SER A 53 -23.76 -12.31 16.64
N GLU A 54 -23.42 -11.77 17.80
CA GLU A 54 -22.68 -12.48 18.87
C GLU A 54 -23.24 -12.18 20.28
N GLU A 55 -24.56 -12.06 20.42
CA GLU A 55 -25.26 -12.21 21.71
C GLU A 55 -26.29 -13.34 21.61
N GLU A 56 -25.81 -14.58 21.51
CA GLU A 56 -26.60 -15.75 21.94
C GLU A 56 -26.05 -16.20 23.30
N GLY A 57 -26.82 -15.95 24.38
CA GLY A 57 -26.58 -16.63 25.64
C GLY A 57 -26.88 -15.88 26.94
N VAL A 58 -27.90 -15.03 27.03
CA VAL A 58 -28.56 -14.76 28.32
C VAL A 58 -30.07 -14.76 28.10
N GLU A 59 -30.75 -15.68 28.78
CA GLU A 59 -32.20 -15.84 28.77
C GLU A 59 -32.92 -14.51 29.08
N GLU A 60 -33.65 -13.96 28.10
CA GLU A 60 -34.62 -12.90 28.36
C GLU A 60 -35.84 -13.51 29.07
N VAL A 61 -35.95 -13.22 30.37
CA VAL A 61 -37.20 -13.39 31.10
C VAL A 61 -38.21 -12.36 30.58
N GLU A 62 -39.25 -12.85 29.91
CA GLU A 62 -40.38 -12.05 29.44
C GLU A 62 -41.00 -11.25 30.59
N VAL A 63 -40.90 -9.92 30.52
CA VAL A 63 -41.79 -9.02 31.26
C VAL A 63 -42.73 -8.38 30.26
N ILE A 64 -43.92 -8.96 30.17
CA ILE A 64 -45.09 -8.40 29.50
C ILE A 64 -45.43 -7.07 30.17
N THR A 65 -45.39 -5.96 29.43
CA THR A 65 -46.19 -4.78 29.75
C THR A 65 -46.96 -4.31 28.53
N GLU A 66 -48.27 -4.51 28.59
CA GLU A 66 -49.25 -4.02 27.64
C GLU A 66 -49.43 -2.49 27.71
N HIS A 67 -49.81 -1.92 26.55
CA HIS A 67 -50.43 -0.61 26.32
C HIS A 67 -49.52 0.63 26.12
N LYS A 68 -49.33 1.01 24.85
CA LYS A 68 -49.65 2.38 24.37
C LYS A 68 -49.83 2.45 22.84
N ALA A 69 -50.92 3.10 22.45
CA ALA A 69 -51.49 3.12 21.10
C ALA A 69 -50.64 3.81 20.03
N VAL A 70 -50.90 3.42 18.76
CA VAL A 70 -50.32 3.96 17.53
C VAL A 70 -50.45 5.49 17.45
N ARG A 71 -49.32 6.19 17.37
CA ARG A 71 -49.27 7.66 17.19
C ARG A 71 -49.58 8.03 15.73
N PRO A 72 -50.47 9.01 15.45
CA PRO A 72 -50.74 9.47 14.09
C PRO A 72 -49.54 10.25 13.53
N LYS A 73 -49.28 10.09 12.23
CA LYS A 73 -48.24 10.84 11.50
C LYS A 73 -48.54 12.35 11.58
N ARG A 74 -47.58 13.10 12.12
CA ARG A 74 -47.64 14.57 12.23
C ARG A 74 -47.42 15.18 10.85
N GLN A 75 -48.40 15.93 10.33
CA GLN A 75 -48.22 16.80 9.17
C GLN A 75 -47.35 17.99 9.60
N VAL A 76 -46.20 18.16 8.94
CA VAL A 76 -45.25 19.25 9.20
C VAL A 76 -45.75 20.52 8.50
N LYS A 77 -45.92 21.61 9.26
CA LYS A 77 -46.16 22.95 8.72
C LYS A 77 -44.88 23.45 8.03
N ILE A 78 -45.02 23.91 6.79
CA ILE A 78 -43.95 24.55 6.02
C ILE A 78 -43.57 25.86 6.73
N ALA A 79 -42.39 25.89 7.34
CA ALA A 79 -41.76 27.13 7.79
C ALA A 79 -40.99 27.73 6.61
N SER A 80 -41.08 29.05 6.46
CA SER A 80 -40.43 29.84 5.41
C SER A 80 -38.92 29.60 5.40
N VAL A 81 -38.42 29.09 4.28
CA VAL A 81 -37.01 28.86 3.97
C VAL A 81 -36.31 30.21 3.93
N GLY A 82 -35.49 30.49 4.94
CA GLY A 82 -34.32 31.34 4.74
C GLY A 82 -33.38 30.57 3.82
N VAL A 83 -33.01 31.16 2.69
CA VAL A 83 -31.99 30.59 1.80
C VAL A 83 -30.67 30.70 2.56
N GLU A 84 -30.28 29.62 3.25
CA GLU A 84 -28.89 29.41 3.62
C GLU A 84 -28.08 29.36 2.32
N PRO A 85 -26.99 30.12 2.19
CA PRO A 85 -26.15 30.06 1.00
C PRO A 85 -25.66 28.62 0.84
N GLU A 86 -25.90 28.06 -0.35
CA GLU A 86 -25.50 26.72 -0.74
C GLU A 86 -23.97 26.62 -0.60
N GLN A 87 -23.49 26.03 0.52
CA GLN A 87 -22.07 25.79 0.73
C GLN A 87 -21.61 24.83 -0.37
N GLU A 88 -20.72 25.31 -1.23
CA GLU A 88 -20.13 24.52 -2.31
C GLU A 88 -19.49 23.26 -1.72
N LYS A 89 -20.02 22.09 -2.09
CA LYS A 89 -19.63 20.82 -1.49
C LYS A 89 -18.20 20.48 -1.90
N ILE A 90 -17.28 20.49 -0.92
CA ILE A 90 -15.87 20.17 -1.14
C ILE A 90 -15.73 18.81 -1.86
N PRO A 91 -14.98 18.74 -2.98
CA PRO A 91 -14.81 17.51 -3.75
C PRO A 91 -14.00 16.44 -3.01
N LEU A 92 -14.23 15.17 -3.37
CA LEU A 92 -13.41 14.04 -2.92
C LEU A 92 -12.15 13.91 -3.80
N PRO A 93 -11.03 13.38 -3.27
CA PRO A 93 -10.79 12.99 -1.88
C PRO A 93 -10.33 14.16 -0.98
N LEU A 94 -10.22 15.39 -1.53
CA LEU A 94 -9.76 16.59 -0.80
C LEU A 94 -10.50 16.78 0.52
N LYS A 95 -11.82 16.54 0.55
CA LYS A 95 -12.63 16.60 1.77
C LYS A 95 -12.01 15.82 2.95
N TRP A 96 -11.58 14.57 2.75
CA TRP A 96 -11.03 13.75 3.84
C TRP A 96 -9.70 14.28 4.34
N VAL A 97 -8.89 14.85 3.44
CA VAL A 97 -7.63 15.48 3.83
C VAL A 97 -7.88 16.75 4.65
N LEU A 98 -8.83 17.59 4.23
CA LEU A 98 -9.18 18.80 4.99
C LEU A 98 -9.81 18.49 6.35
N GLU A 99 -10.60 17.43 6.45
CA GLU A 99 -11.09 16.88 7.72
C GLU A 99 -9.92 16.46 8.62
N GLY A 100 -8.98 15.67 8.10
CA GLY A 100 -7.79 15.27 8.84
C GLY A 100 -6.90 16.43 9.27
N GLN A 101 -6.77 17.46 8.42
CA GLN A 101 -6.06 18.69 8.77
C GLN A 101 -6.74 19.45 9.91
N GLN A 102 -8.08 19.45 9.96
CA GLN A 102 -8.82 20.09 11.04
C GLN A 102 -8.58 19.37 12.37
N GLU A 103 -8.61 18.04 12.36
CA GLU A 103 -8.33 17.20 13.52
C GLU A 103 -6.89 17.39 14.06
N LEU A 104 -5.91 17.59 13.18
CA LEU A 104 -4.55 17.98 13.58
C LEU A 104 -4.49 19.40 14.19
N ARG A 105 -5.27 20.36 13.65
CA ARG A 105 -5.33 21.74 14.16
C ARG A 105 -5.94 21.79 15.57
N ASP A 106 -7.00 21.04 15.79
CA ASP A 106 -7.70 20.96 17.07
C ASP A 106 -6.86 20.24 18.14
N GLY A 107 -5.82 19.53 17.72
CA GLY A 107 -4.90 18.82 18.61
C GLY A 107 -5.52 17.56 19.23
N THR A 108 -6.67 17.11 18.71
CA THR A 108 -7.36 15.89 19.11
C THR A 108 -6.52 14.66 18.79
N TYR A 109 -5.83 14.69 17.63
CA TYR A 109 -4.99 13.60 17.15
C TYR A 109 -3.56 14.07 16.88
N ASN A 110 -2.58 13.21 17.18
CA ASN A 110 -1.17 13.48 16.88
C ASN A 110 -0.77 12.96 15.49
N GLU A 111 -1.52 12.01 14.94
CA GLU A 111 -1.24 11.39 13.65
C GLU A 111 -2.56 11.14 12.92
N VAL A 112 -2.64 11.54 11.65
CA VAL A 112 -3.84 11.33 10.84
C VAL A 112 -3.47 10.67 9.52
N TRP A 113 -4.27 9.69 9.12
CA TRP A 113 -4.20 9.01 7.85
C TRP A 113 -5.52 9.14 7.10
N THR A 114 -5.46 9.43 5.80
CA THR A 114 -6.59 9.31 4.89
C THR A 114 -6.38 8.13 3.95
N VAL A 115 -7.38 7.25 3.88
CA VAL A 115 -7.36 6.03 3.08
C VAL A 115 -8.40 6.19 1.98
N PHE A 116 -7.96 6.27 0.74
CA PHE A 116 -8.86 6.42 -0.40
C PHE A 116 -8.28 5.82 -1.67
N ASP A 117 -9.17 5.48 -2.57
CA ASP A 117 -8.87 4.81 -3.81
C ASP A 117 -8.82 5.82 -4.98
N HIS A 118 -8.35 5.39 -6.15
CA HIS A 118 -8.29 6.27 -7.31
C HIS A 118 -9.71 6.68 -7.78
N ASP A 119 -10.63 5.72 -7.92
CA ASP A 119 -12.09 5.80 -8.26
C ASP A 119 -12.60 6.97 -9.16
N ASN A 120 -11.70 7.58 -9.94
CA ASN A 120 -11.87 8.81 -10.73
C ASN A 120 -12.36 10.02 -9.92
N HIS A 121 -11.93 10.15 -8.67
CA HIS A 121 -12.24 11.33 -7.87
C HIS A 121 -11.63 12.60 -8.49
N PRO A 122 -12.38 13.73 -8.50
CA PRO A 122 -11.99 14.93 -9.24
C PRO A 122 -10.85 15.73 -8.59
N ALA A 123 -10.71 15.70 -7.26
CA ALA A 123 -9.77 16.57 -6.54
C ALA A 123 -8.56 15.84 -5.95
N ARG A 124 -8.03 14.83 -6.67
CA ARG A 124 -6.91 14.00 -6.21
C ARG A 124 -5.63 14.82 -6.07
N LYS A 125 -5.33 15.66 -7.05
CA LYS A 125 -4.15 16.53 -7.02
C LYS A 125 -4.18 17.43 -5.78
N GLU A 126 -5.31 18.10 -5.57
CA GLU A 126 -5.53 19.02 -4.45
C GLU A 126 -5.45 18.29 -3.11
N ALA A 127 -5.93 17.05 -3.02
CA ALA A 127 -5.81 16.24 -1.82
C ALA A 127 -4.34 15.94 -1.47
N PHE A 128 -3.53 15.56 -2.47
CA PHE A 128 -2.08 15.33 -2.27
C PHE A 128 -1.34 16.62 -1.92
N GLU A 129 -1.66 17.73 -2.57
CA GLU A 129 -1.10 19.05 -2.26
C GLU A 129 -1.47 19.50 -0.84
N ALA A 130 -2.73 19.32 -0.43
CA ALA A 130 -3.18 19.63 0.92
C ALA A 130 -2.51 18.73 1.99
N ALA A 131 -2.34 17.44 1.71
CA ALA A 131 -1.69 16.51 2.64
C ALA A 131 -0.21 16.85 2.88
N ALA A 132 0.45 17.52 1.93
CA ALA A 132 1.84 17.95 2.07
C ALA A 132 2.03 19.13 3.05
N ILE A 133 0.95 19.84 3.40
CA ILE A 133 0.96 20.98 4.33
C ILE A 133 1.12 20.49 5.76
N GLU A 134 2.09 21.08 6.47
CA GLU A 134 2.37 20.78 7.88
C GLU A 134 1.46 21.60 8.81
N ILE A 135 0.90 20.93 9.82
CA ILE A 135 -0.01 21.46 10.82
C ILE A 135 0.47 20.96 12.17
N ASN A 136 0.79 21.88 13.08
CA ASN A 136 1.25 21.56 14.44
C ASN A 136 2.44 20.55 14.46
N GLY A 137 3.34 20.64 13.49
CA GLY A 137 4.50 19.72 13.38
C GLY A 137 4.20 18.36 12.75
N SER A 138 2.98 18.16 12.23
CA SER A 138 2.53 16.89 11.61
C SER A 138 1.86 17.13 10.26
N LYS A 139 1.74 16.08 9.45
CA LYS A 139 1.05 16.11 8.16
C LYS A 139 -0.05 15.06 8.13
N VAL A 140 -1.03 15.26 7.26
CA VAL A 140 -2.00 14.20 6.95
C VAL A 140 -1.31 13.19 6.04
N ASN A 141 -1.23 11.94 6.45
CA ASN A 141 -0.63 10.87 5.66
C ASN A 141 -1.66 10.28 4.70
N ILE A 142 -1.24 9.93 3.48
CA ILE A 142 -2.12 9.31 2.46
C ILE A 142 -1.78 7.82 2.29
N ALA A 143 -2.80 6.98 2.48
CA ALA A 143 -2.84 5.58 2.10
C ALA A 143 -3.70 5.42 0.84
N PHE A 144 -3.05 5.45 -0.31
CA PHE A 144 -3.70 5.49 -1.63
C PHE A 144 -3.60 4.14 -2.34
N THR A 145 -4.64 3.74 -3.10
CA THR A 145 -4.62 2.54 -3.95
C THR A 145 -5.25 2.80 -5.33
N SER A 146 -4.54 2.45 -6.41
CA SER A 146 -5.07 2.41 -7.77
C SER A 146 -5.47 0.98 -8.20
N ILE A 147 -6.68 0.72 -8.69
CA ILE A 147 -7.87 1.59 -8.70
C ILE A 147 -8.70 1.47 -7.42
N SER A 148 -8.56 0.36 -6.67
CA SER A 148 -9.29 0.11 -5.43
C SER A 148 -8.47 -0.64 -4.39
N PHE A 149 -8.90 -0.59 -3.13
CA PHE A 149 -8.26 -1.25 -1.98
C PHE A 149 -8.00 -2.75 -2.21
N GLU A 150 -8.86 -3.46 -2.95
CA GLU A 150 -8.64 -4.88 -3.25
C GLU A 150 -7.35 -5.15 -4.05
N TYR A 151 -6.81 -4.15 -4.76
CA TYR A 151 -5.50 -4.28 -5.39
C TYR A 151 -4.40 -4.50 -4.35
N TYR A 152 -4.47 -3.82 -3.21
CA TYR A 152 -3.53 -4.02 -2.10
C TYR A 152 -3.64 -5.46 -1.56
N LEU A 153 -4.84 -6.03 -1.48
CA LEU A 153 -5.03 -7.42 -1.07
C LEU A 153 -4.38 -8.40 -2.07
N LEU A 154 -4.52 -8.18 -3.39
CA LEU A 154 -3.88 -9.01 -4.42
C LEU A 154 -2.36 -9.13 -4.23
N LEU A 155 -1.70 -8.03 -3.83
CA LEU A 155 -0.25 -8.01 -3.68
C LEU A 155 0.29 -8.94 -2.60
N HIS A 156 -0.55 -9.46 -1.71
CA HIS A 156 -0.14 -10.46 -0.72
C HIS A 156 -0.11 -11.88 -1.28
N PHE A 157 -0.66 -12.10 -2.47
CA PHE A 157 -0.73 -13.40 -3.13
C PHE A 157 0.19 -13.48 -4.35
N GLU A 158 0.35 -12.36 -5.06
CA GLU A 158 1.01 -12.35 -6.36
C GLU A 158 1.76 -11.04 -6.63
N ARG A 159 2.95 -11.15 -7.23
CA ARG A 159 3.70 -10.00 -7.73
C ARG A 159 3.12 -9.53 -9.06
N LEU A 160 2.18 -8.60 -9.01
CA LEU A 160 1.32 -8.21 -10.13
C LEU A 160 1.50 -6.74 -10.55
N TYR A 161 1.81 -6.49 -11.83
CA TYR A 161 1.75 -5.15 -12.45
C TYR A 161 0.71 -5.19 -13.58
N LYS A 162 -0.57 -5.15 -13.20
CA LYS A 162 -1.71 -5.17 -14.14
C LYS A 162 -2.60 -3.95 -13.90
N PRO A 163 -2.79 -3.07 -14.91
CA PRO A 163 -3.68 -1.92 -14.80
C PRO A 163 -5.13 -2.36 -14.97
N PHE A 164 -5.78 -2.82 -13.90
CA PHE A 164 -7.21 -3.13 -13.96
C PHE A 164 -8.03 -1.87 -14.22
N LYS A 165 -9.17 -2.04 -14.89
CA LYS A 165 -10.09 -0.95 -15.23
C LYS A 165 -11.09 -0.66 -14.10
N THR A 166 -11.34 -1.63 -13.23
CA THR A 166 -12.30 -1.52 -12.13
C THR A 166 -12.07 -2.59 -11.07
N SER A 167 -12.57 -2.37 -9.85
CA SER A 167 -12.62 -3.41 -8.81
C SER A 167 -13.51 -4.59 -9.22
N GLU A 168 -14.73 -4.31 -9.71
CA GLU A 168 -15.75 -5.30 -10.03
C GLU A 168 -16.53 -4.89 -11.29
N CYS A 169 -16.64 -5.80 -12.27
CA CYS A 169 -17.51 -5.57 -13.42
C CYS A 169 -18.99 -5.56 -12.97
N ARG A 170 -19.79 -4.68 -13.57
CA ARG A 170 -21.20 -4.49 -13.22
C ARG A 170 -22.12 -4.69 -14.41
N ASP A 171 -23.28 -5.29 -14.15
CA ASP A 171 -24.29 -5.58 -15.16
C ASP A 171 -24.84 -4.28 -15.74
N LYS A 172 -24.61 -4.06 -17.03
CA LYS A 172 -25.04 -2.85 -17.73
C LYS A 172 -26.54 -2.84 -18.01
N ASN A 173 -27.18 -4.00 -18.05
CA ASN A 173 -28.57 -4.22 -18.44
C ASN A 173 -29.53 -4.30 -17.25
N ASN A 174 -29.05 -4.12 -16.01
CA ASN A 174 -29.89 -4.18 -14.81
C ASN A 174 -31.06 -3.17 -14.90
N PRO A 175 -32.32 -3.65 -14.93
CA PRO A 175 -33.51 -2.79 -15.15
C PRO A 175 -33.88 -1.93 -13.94
N LYS A 176 -33.20 -2.08 -12.79
CA LYS A 176 -33.48 -1.27 -11.60
C LYS A 176 -32.67 0.04 -11.63
N LYS A 177 -33.37 1.17 -11.45
CA LYS A 177 -32.83 2.51 -11.14
C LYS A 177 -32.05 2.58 -9.80
N SER A 178 -31.44 1.49 -9.33
CA SER A 178 -30.55 1.54 -8.18
C SER A 178 -29.23 2.20 -8.58
N LYS A 179 -28.78 3.18 -7.81
CA LYS A 179 -27.49 3.89 -8.01
C LYS A 179 -26.27 2.96 -8.13
N ARG A 180 -26.35 1.69 -7.73
CA ARG A 180 -25.30 0.68 -7.90
C ARG A 180 -25.80 -0.49 -8.74
N LYS A 181 -25.25 -0.64 -9.95
CA LYS A 181 -25.43 -1.83 -10.80
C LYS A 181 -24.89 -3.07 -10.07
N LYS A 182 -25.54 -4.22 -10.25
CA LYS A 182 -25.17 -5.48 -9.58
C LYS A 182 -23.83 -5.97 -10.15
N SER A 183 -22.93 -6.48 -9.30
CA SER A 183 -21.73 -7.16 -9.81
C SER A 183 -22.16 -8.39 -10.62
N ILE A 184 -21.44 -8.63 -11.73
CA ILE A 184 -21.63 -9.83 -12.55
C ILE A 184 -20.82 -11.02 -12.02
N LEU A 185 -19.99 -10.82 -10.99
CA LEU A 185 -19.16 -11.85 -10.37
C LEU A 185 -18.27 -12.54 -11.41
N CYS A 186 -17.48 -11.76 -12.16
CA CYS A 186 -16.55 -12.31 -13.17
C CYS A 186 -15.65 -13.40 -12.59
N GLY A 187 -15.26 -14.38 -13.38
CA GLY A 187 -14.51 -15.56 -12.94
C GLY A 187 -15.39 -16.69 -12.41
N THR A 188 -16.72 -16.54 -12.42
CA THR A 188 -17.67 -17.61 -12.05
C THR A 188 -18.35 -18.25 -13.24
N ASN A 189 -18.17 -17.70 -14.45
CA ASN A 189 -18.83 -18.14 -15.69
C ASN A 189 -20.38 -18.09 -15.61
N LYS A 190 -20.94 -17.30 -14.69
CA LYS A 190 -22.39 -17.18 -14.46
C LYS A 190 -23.05 -16.06 -15.28
N HIS A 191 -22.25 -15.22 -15.94
CA HIS A 191 -22.74 -14.08 -16.71
C HIS A 191 -22.13 -14.07 -18.11
N ILE A 192 -22.89 -13.65 -19.13
CA ILE A 192 -22.42 -13.62 -20.53
C ILE A 192 -21.26 -12.64 -20.74
N ASP A 193 -21.28 -11.52 -20.02
CA ASP A 193 -20.22 -10.50 -20.03
C ASP A 193 -19.08 -10.77 -19.02
N ASP A 194 -18.90 -12.01 -18.57
CA ASP A 194 -17.79 -12.36 -17.68
C ASP A 194 -16.45 -12.03 -18.33
N CYS A 195 -15.68 -11.11 -17.74
CA CYS A 195 -14.39 -10.71 -18.30
C CYS A 195 -13.27 -11.69 -17.93
N HIS A 196 -13.56 -12.79 -17.25
CA HIS A 196 -12.61 -13.78 -16.76
C HIS A 196 -11.38 -13.16 -16.08
N GLY A 197 -11.60 -12.16 -15.22
CA GLY A 197 -10.53 -11.46 -14.50
C GLY A 197 -9.57 -10.64 -15.38
N GLU A 198 -9.85 -10.47 -16.67
CA GLU A 198 -9.01 -9.67 -17.55
C GLU A 198 -9.03 -8.18 -17.15
N HIS A 199 -10.20 -7.66 -16.77
CA HIS A 199 -10.41 -6.22 -16.55
C HIS A 199 -10.75 -5.83 -15.11
N CYS A 200 -11.16 -6.77 -14.26
CA CYS A 200 -11.55 -6.49 -12.89
C CYS A 200 -10.76 -7.29 -11.85
N ILE A 201 -10.47 -6.64 -10.73
CA ILE A 201 -9.69 -7.19 -9.61
C ILE A 201 -10.41 -8.41 -9.02
N GLY A 202 -11.69 -8.29 -8.71
CA GLY A 202 -12.46 -9.38 -8.10
C GLY A 202 -12.55 -10.61 -9.00
N GLY A 203 -12.63 -10.42 -10.32
CA GLY A 203 -12.59 -11.54 -11.26
C GLY A 203 -11.23 -12.24 -11.31
N HIS A 204 -10.13 -11.48 -11.26
CA HIS A 204 -8.78 -12.04 -11.19
C HIS A 204 -8.58 -12.82 -9.90
N ALA A 205 -9.04 -12.28 -8.76
CA ALA A 205 -8.97 -12.95 -7.47
C ALA A 205 -9.74 -14.28 -7.46
N ARG A 206 -10.94 -14.32 -8.03
CA ARG A 206 -11.76 -15.54 -8.12
C ARG A 206 -11.11 -16.63 -8.97
N ILE A 207 -10.58 -16.28 -10.14
CA ILE A 207 -9.93 -17.26 -11.03
C ILE A 207 -8.68 -17.87 -10.40
N ASN A 208 -7.95 -17.09 -9.62
CA ASN A 208 -6.75 -17.56 -8.94
C ASN A 208 -7.04 -18.14 -7.54
N ASN A 209 -8.33 -18.28 -7.16
CA ASN A 209 -8.76 -18.81 -5.86
C ASN A 209 -8.20 -18.05 -4.65
N TYR A 210 -8.00 -16.73 -4.76
CA TYR A 210 -7.54 -15.91 -3.63
C TYR A 210 -8.69 -15.57 -2.69
N TRP A 211 -9.85 -15.18 -3.24
CA TRP A 211 -11.10 -15.01 -2.51
C TRP A 211 -12.31 -15.03 -3.45
N THR A 212 -13.50 -15.28 -2.90
CA THR A 212 -14.75 -15.41 -3.68
C THR A 212 -15.54 -14.12 -3.78
N ASP A 213 -15.62 -13.34 -2.71
CA ASP A 213 -16.24 -12.01 -2.68
C ASP A 213 -15.25 -11.04 -2.03
N SER A 214 -15.31 -9.75 -2.39
CA SER A 214 -14.57 -8.70 -1.69
C SER A 214 -15.42 -7.96 -0.67
N LYS A 215 -16.74 -8.20 -0.62
CA LYS A 215 -17.74 -7.46 0.17
C LYS A 215 -18.42 -8.26 1.27
N ASP A 216 -17.89 -9.43 1.55
CA ASP A 216 -18.18 -10.24 2.72
C ASP A 216 -18.00 -9.44 4.01
N LYS A 217 -18.81 -9.78 5.00
CA LYS A 217 -18.81 -9.12 6.31
C LYS A 217 -17.51 -9.38 7.10
N ILE A 218 -16.74 -10.37 6.69
CA ILE A 218 -15.51 -10.74 7.37
C ILE A 218 -14.40 -9.76 6.97
N SER A 219 -13.60 -9.34 7.95
CA SER A 219 -12.45 -8.47 7.71
C SER A 219 -11.47 -9.09 6.72
N LYS A 220 -11.09 -8.30 5.71
CA LYS A 220 -10.10 -8.70 4.70
C LYS A 220 -8.69 -8.83 5.24
N TYR A 221 -8.44 -8.29 6.42
CA TYR A 221 -7.17 -8.47 7.11
C TYR A 221 -6.88 -9.96 7.37
N LEU A 222 -7.89 -10.75 7.71
CA LEU A 222 -7.73 -12.19 7.96
C LEU A 222 -7.21 -12.98 6.76
N LEU A 223 -7.43 -12.49 5.54
CA LEU A 223 -6.92 -13.12 4.32
C LEU A 223 -5.41 -12.94 4.14
N VAL A 224 -4.85 -11.89 4.74
CA VAL A 224 -3.49 -11.41 4.43
C VAL A 224 -2.57 -11.28 5.64
N LYS A 225 -3.08 -11.43 6.87
CA LYS A 225 -2.32 -11.20 8.11
C LYS A 225 -1.02 -12.01 8.22
N ASP A 226 -1.01 -13.23 7.69
CA ASP A 226 0.18 -14.11 7.70
C ASP A 226 1.13 -13.85 6.50
N LYS A 227 0.81 -12.85 5.66
CA LYS A 227 1.52 -12.53 4.41
C LYS A 227 1.93 -11.07 4.32
N LEU A 228 1.87 -10.31 5.42
CA LEU A 228 2.12 -8.86 5.39
C LEU A 228 3.51 -8.51 4.85
N GLU A 229 4.56 -9.25 5.21
CA GLU A 229 5.90 -9.01 4.65
C GLU A 229 5.93 -9.17 3.12
N ILE A 230 5.24 -10.19 2.58
CA ILE A 230 5.10 -10.37 1.13
C ILE A 230 4.40 -9.15 0.52
N GLY A 231 3.33 -8.67 1.15
CA GLY A 231 2.63 -7.45 0.73
C GLY A 231 3.52 -6.21 0.75
N PHE A 232 4.38 -6.06 1.76
CA PHE A 232 5.33 -4.96 1.88
C PHE A 232 6.40 -4.97 0.79
N GLU A 233 6.94 -6.16 0.51
CA GLU A 233 7.91 -6.42 -0.55
C GLU A 233 7.33 -6.07 -1.93
N ILE A 234 6.14 -6.59 -2.23
CA ILE A 234 5.49 -6.42 -3.52
C ILE A 234 4.95 -5.00 -3.69
N ALA A 235 4.51 -4.33 -2.63
CA ALA A 235 4.15 -2.91 -2.70
C ALA A 235 5.37 -2.02 -3.02
N ALA A 236 6.54 -2.32 -2.44
CA ALA A 236 7.78 -1.62 -2.79
C ALA A 236 8.17 -1.89 -4.25
N TRP A 237 8.00 -3.13 -4.72
CA TRP A 237 8.23 -3.51 -6.11
C TRP A 237 7.30 -2.76 -7.06
N LEU A 238 6.02 -2.69 -6.74
CA LEU A 238 5.00 -2.02 -7.53
C LEU A 238 5.34 -0.55 -7.74
N ARG A 239 5.72 0.16 -6.67
CA ARG A 239 6.15 1.56 -6.75
C ARG A 239 7.39 1.74 -7.61
N TYR A 240 8.37 0.85 -7.47
CA TYR A 240 9.57 0.86 -8.30
C TYR A 240 9.23 0.67 -9.79
N ILE A 241 8.47 -0.36 -10.14
CA ILE A 241 8.09 -0.60 -11.54
C ILE A 241 7.22 0.54 -12.09
N SER A 242 6.31 1.08 -11.28
CA SER A 242 5.48 2.23 -11.66
C SER A 242 6.34 3.48 -11.91
N SER A 243 7.38 3.74 -11.10
CA SER A 243 8.32 4.84 -11.37
C SER A 243 9.11 4.69 -12.68
N LEU A 244 9.35 3.46 -13.12
CA LEU A 244 10.04 3.18 -14.39
C LEU A 244 9.10 3.27 -15.60
N LYS A 245 7.85 2.85 -15.45
CA LYS A 245 6.88 2.76 -16.56
C LYS A 245 6.02 4.00 -16.73
N GLU A 246 5.82 4.76 -15.66
CA GLU A 246 4.90 5.89 -15.57
C GLU A 246 5.61 7.13 -14.99
N SER A 247 6.89 7.33 -15.34
CA SER A 247 7.74 8.41 -14.84
C SER A 247 7.14 9.80 -15.05
N GLU A 248 6.42 9.99 -16.16
CA GLU A 248 5.77 11.25 -16.53
C GLU A 248 4.46 11.52 -15.77
N LEU A 249 3.90 10.50 -15.11
CA LEU A 249 2.66 10.62 -14.36
C LEU A 249 2.94 10.93 -12.89
N GLN A 250 2.08 11.77 -12.31
CA GLN A 250 2.03 11.98 -10.87
C GLN A 250 1.50 10.74 -10.16
N GLU A 251 1.92 10.51 -8.91
CA GLU A 251 1.60 9.30 -8.15
C GLU A 251 0.09 8.96 -8.15
N TYR A 252 -0.74 9.99 -8.02
CA TYR A 252 -2.19 9.86 -7.95
C TYR A 252 -2.86 9.53 -9.30
N ASP A 253 -2.15 9.64 -10.43
CA ASP A 253 -2.64 9.31 -11.77
C ASP A 253 -2.08 7.97 -12.31
N ARG A 254 -1.20 7.32 -11.55
CA ARG A 254 -0.59 6.04 -11.95
C ARG A 254 -1.55 4.88 -11.71
N ASN A 255 -1.51 3.89 -12.61
CA ASN A 255 -2.27 2.65 -12.46
C ASN A 255 -1.47 1.47 -13.04
N PRO A 256 -1.03 0.51 -12.22
CA PRO A 256 -1.23 0.38 -10.77
C PRO A 256 -0.21 1.17 -9.92
N TYR A 257 -0.65 1.67 -8.77
CA TYR A 257 0.19 2.34 -7.77
C TYR A 257 -0.48 2.27 -6.39
N LEU A 258 0.30 2.16 -5.30
CA LEU A 258 -0.25 2.26 -3.95
C LEU A 258 0.77 2.68 -2.88
N THR A 259 0.24 3.24 -1.78
CA THR A 259 0.95 3.56 -0.54
C THR A 259 0.28 2.99 0.71
N THR A 260 -0.81 2.24 0.56
CA THR A 260 -1.57 1.62 1.65
C THR A 260 -0.73 0.70 2.55
N ASP A 261 0.34 0.09 2.04
CA ASP A 261 1.27 -0.68 2.87
C ASP A 261 1.93 0.15 3.98
N ARG A 262 2.05 1.47 3.81
CA ARG A 262 2.72 2.36 4.79
C ARG A 262 1.95 2.43 6.11
N ILE A 263 0.63 2.59 6.08
CA ILE A 263 -0.17 2.59 7.31
C ILE A 263 -0.18 1.20 7.95
N VAL A 264 -0.20 0.12 7.15
CA VAL A 264 -0.13 -1.23 7.69
C VAL A 264 1.23 -1.50 8.34
N LYS A 265 2.33 -1.01 7.77
CA LYS A 265 3.65 -1.04 8.42
C LYS A 265 3.63 -0.29 9.74
N ARG A 266 3.06 0.91 9.77
CA ARG A 266 2.94 1.74 10.99
C ARG A 266 2.16 1.02 12.10
N LEU A 267 1.02 0.42 11.76
CA LEU A 267 0.15 -0.26 12.73
C LEU A 267 0.71 -1.63 13.19
N THR A 268 1.59 -2.25 12.41
CA THR A 268 2.23 -3.53 12.74
C THR A 268 3.65 -3.40 13.28
N GLY A 269 4.12 -2.17 13.53
CA GLY A 269 5.46 -1.89 14.04
C GLY A 269 6.59 -2.17 13.04
N ASN A 270 6.29 -2.21 11.73
CA ASN A 270 7.24 -2.44 10.64
C ASN A 270 7.67 -1.16 9.91
N ASP A 271 7.21 0.01 10.35
CA ASP A 271 7.53 1.32 9.81
C ASP A 271 8.98 1.78 10.09
N HIS A 272 9.63 1.21 11.11
CA HIS A 272 11.07 1.40 11.33
C HIS A 272 11.93 0.78 10.21
N ARG A 273 11.37 -0.13 9.39
CA ARG A 273 12.09 -0.76 8.28
C ARG A 273 11.80 -0.08 6.95
N SER A 274 12.85 0.28 6.24
CA SER A 274 12.82 0.76 4.87
C SER A 274 12.81 -0.41 3.89
N TRP A 275 11.77 -0.49 3.04
CA TRP A 275 11.64 -1.50 1.99
C TRP A 275 11.86 -0.84 0.63
N GLN A 276 12.95 -1.18 -0.06
CA GLN A 276 13.34 -0.52 -1.30
C GLN A 276 13.74 -1.52 -2.38
N TRP A 277 13.36 -1.23 -3.62
CA TRP A 277 13.84 -1.93 -4.80
C TRP A 277 14.94 -1.14 -5.49
N LEU A 278 16.03 -1.83 -5.78
CA LEU A 278 17.25 -1.25 -6.34
C LEU A 278 17.42 -1.66 -7.78
N SER A 279 17.86 -0.71 -8.61
CA SER A 279 18.28 -0.92 -9.98
C SER A 279 19.69 -1.50 -10.04
N LEU A 280 20.00 -2.17 -11.15
CA LEU A 280 21.35 -2.63 -11.43
C LEU A 280 22.24 -1.47 -11.85
N ASP A 281 23.54 -1.62 -11.61
CA ASP A 281 24.61 -0.71 -12.01
C ASP A 281 24.41 0.74 -11.54
N PHE A 282 23.73 0.91 -10.40
CA PHE A 282 23.58 2.19 -9.72
C PHE A 282 24.09 2.06 -8.29
N GLU A 283 24.86 3.05 -7.83
CA GLU A 283 25.38 3.09 -6.46
C GLU A 283 24.38 3.77 -5.53
N TYR A 284 23.87 3.02 -4.57
CA TYR A 284 22.96 3.50 -3.53
C TYR A 284 23.73 3.72 -2.23
N LYS A 285 23.41 4.80 -1.51
CA LYS A 285 24.01 5.14 -0.22
C LYS A 285 22.92 5.28 0.84
N PHE A 286 23.06 4.53 1.92
CA PHE A 286 22.13 4.42 3.05
C PHE A 286 22.88 4.69 4.35
N GLU A 287 22.90 5.95 4.79
CA GLU A 287 23.73 6.40 5.93
C GLU A 287 25.19 5.92 5.77
N ASP A 288 25.58 4.86 6.49
CA ASP A 288 26.91 4.26 6.50
C ASP A 288 27.09 3.05 5.57
N LEU A 289 26.07 2.69 4.77
CA LEU A 289 26.05 1.53 3.89
C LEU A 289 25.99 1.96 2.42
N GLY A 290 26.96 1.52 1.61
CA GLY A 290 26.93 1.62 0.15
C GLY A 290 26.53 0.29 -0.48
N ILE A 291 25.68 0.33 -1.50
CA ILE A 291 25.22 -0.85 -2.24
C ILE A 291 25.32 -0.61 -3.73
N LEU A 292 25.93 -1.56 -4.44
CA LEU A 292 25.95 -1.62 -5.90
C LEU A 292 25.66 -3.05 -6.34
N ILE A 293 24.69 -3.22 -7.23
CA ILE A 293 24.39 -4.52 -7.84
C ILE A 293 24.86 -4.50 -9.29
N ASP A 294 25.97 -5.18 -9.58
CA ASP A 294 26.52 -5.29 -10.92
C ASP A 294 25.65 -6.23 -11.79
N SER A 295 25.38 -5.82 -13.03
CA SER A 295 24.83 -6.65 -14.11
C SER A 295 25.45 -8.05 -14.26
N ASN A 296 26.71 -8.24 -13.85
CA ASN A 296 27.39 -9.54 -13.78
C ASN A 296 27.03 -10.39 -12.55
N LYS A 297 25.92 -10.08 -11.86
CA LYS A 297 25.43 -10.80 -10.67
C LYS A 297 26.39 -10.76 -9.49
N ARG A 298 26.92 -9.57 -9.20
CA ARG A 298 27.70 -9.31 -7.98
C ARG A 298 27.01 -8.25 -7.14
N LEU A 299 26.87 -8.53 -5.85
CA LEU A 299 26.45 -7.54 -4.86
C LEU A 299 27.72 -6.98 -4.20
N ALA A 300 28.00 -5.71 -4.44
CA ALA A 300 29.04 -4.96 -3.75
C ALA A 300 28.42 -4.22 -2.57
N ILE A 301 28.94 -4.47 -1.39
CA ILE A 301 28.55 -3.85 -0.13
C ILE A 301 29.75 -3.03 0.34
N THR A 302 29.55 -1.75 0.61
CA THR A 302 30.61 -0.83 1.05
C THR A 302 30.29 -0.30 2.44
N ASN A 303 31.24 -0.38 3.37
CA ASN A 303 31.17 0.34 4.63
C ASN A 303 31.60 1.80 4.42
N LEU A 304 30.64 2.72 4.40
CA LEU A 304 30.86 4.15 4.19
C LEU A 304 31.22 4.90 5.48
N HIS A 305 31.18 4.25 6.64
CA HIS A 305 31.60 4.89 7.89
C HIS A 305 33.12 5.12 7.90
N HIS A 306 33.57 6.23 8.51
CA HIS A 306 35.00 6.59 8.56
C HIS A 306 35.80 5.89 9.67
N SER A 307 35.20 5.59 10.82
CA SER A 307 35.89 4.99 11.98
C SER A 307 35.28 3.71 12.57
N LYS A 308 34.06 3.31 12.19
CA LYS A 308 33.40 2.11 12.73
C LYS A 308 33.37 0.97 11.71
N SER A 309 33.54 -0.24 12.21
CA SER A 309 33.34 -1.45 11.42
C SER A 309 31.84 -1.72 11.22
N LEU A 310 31.51 -2.34 10.09
CA LEU A 310 30.15 -2.77 9.75
C LEU A 310 30.07 -4.30 9.86
N LEU A 311 29.06 -4.80 10.58
CA LEU A 311 28.82 -6.23 10.73
C LEU A 311 27.78 -6.71 9.72
N LEU A 312 28.21 -7.50 8.74
CA LEU A 312 27.32 -8.31 7.93
C LEU A 312 26.96 -9.56 8.71
N LYS A 313 25.67 -9.73 9.01
CA LYS A 313 25.17 -10.91 9.73
C LYS A 313 25.15 -12.11 8.79
N ARG A 314 25.38 -13.30 9.34
CA ARG A 314 25.16 -14.55 8.60
C ARG A 314 23.71 -14.60 8.09
N ASN A 315 23.50 -15.14 6.90
CA ASN A 315 22.17 -15.30 6.29
C ASN A 315 21.42 -13.97 6.06
N SER A 316 22.16 -12.86 5.87
CA SER A 316 21.56 -11.54 5.58
C SER A 316 21.02 -11.39 4.16
N ILE A 317 21.32 -12.33 3.25
CA ILE A 317 20.80 -12.32 1.88
C ILE A 317 19.83 -13.48 1.72
N ILE A 318 18.62 -13.17 1.26
CA ILE A 318 17.55 -14.14 1.04
C ILE A 318 17.30 -14.18 -0.47
N LYS A 319 17.41 -15.36 -1.05
CA LYS A 319 16.97 -15.60 -2.42
C LYS A 319 15.53 -16.07 -2.42
N ILE A 320 14.73 -15.57 -3.36
CA ILE A 320 13.30 -15.82 -3.42
C ILE A 320 12.95 -16.37 -4.80
N SER A 321 12.37 -17.57 -4.82
CA SER A 321 11.94 -18.26 -6.05
C SER A 321 10.54 -17.83 -6.47
N SER A 322 10.12 -18.21 -7.68
CA SER A 322 8.81 -17.86 -8.26
C SER A 322 7.63 -18.42 -7.45
N ASP A 323 7.82 -19.52 -6.73
CA ASP A 323 6.86 -20.12 -5.80
C ASP A 323 6.91 -19.50 -4.39
N ASN A 324 7.58 -18.36 -4.23
CA ASN A 324 7.87 -17.69 -2.96
C ASN A 324 8.73 -18.50 -1.98
N THR A 325 9.39 -19.59 -2.40
CA THR A 325 10.33 -20.28 -1.52
C THR A 325 11.54 -19.39 -1.21
N ARG A 326 11.86 -19.27 0.09
CA ARG A 326 12.91 -18.38 0.62
C ARG A 326 14.10 -19.20 1.09
N ARG A 327 15.31 -18.85 0.67
CA ARG A 327 16.55 -19.44 1.20
C ARG A 327 17.56 -18.36 1.54
N ALA A 328 17.91 -18.27 2.80
CA ALA A 328 18.91 -17.33 3.29
C ALA A 328 20.34 -17.87 3.12
N PHE A 329 21.27 -16.99 2.81
CA PHE A 329 22.69 -17.28 2.61
C PHE A 329 23.53 -16.02 2.90
N GLY A 330 24.86 -16.17 2.82
CA GLY A 330 25.82 -15.13 3.17
C GLY A 330 26.52 -15.44 4.49
N ASN A 331 27.83 -15.22 4.50
CA ASN A 331 28.64 -15.43 5.70
C ASN A 331 28.59 -14.21 6.60
N GLN A 332 28.83 -14.43 7.89
CA GLN A 332 29.08 -13.30 8.78
C GLN A 332 30.45 -12.70 8.43
N SER A 333 30.51 -11.38 8.29
CA SER A 333 31.74 -10.65 7.96
C SER A 333 31.79 -9.33 8.74
N LEU A 334 32.98 -8.97 9.21
CA LEU A 334 33.24 -7.69 9.86
C LEU A 334 34.06 -6.82 8.91
N MET A 335 33.40 -5.83 8.31
CA MET A 335 34.01 -4.94 7.32
C MET A 335 34.67 -3.75 8.00
N SER A 336 35.93 -3.49 7.65
CA SER A 336 36.64 -2.31 8.12
C SER A 336 36.04 -1.01 7.53
N PRO A 337 36.24 0.15 8.16
CA PRO A 337 35.84 1.44 7.58
C PRO A 337 36.34 1.61 6.15
N GLN A 338 35.51 2.16 5.26
CA GLN A 338 35.86 2.45 3.85
C GLN A 338 36.27 1.21 3.03
N THR A 339 35.79 0.02 3.38
CA THR A 339 36.05 -1.21 2.62
C THR A 339 34.81 -1.71 1.90
N THR A 340 35.02 -2.40 0.77
CA THR A 340 33.97 -3.03 -0.03
C THR A 340 34.15 -4.55 -0.02
N GLU A 341 33.07 -5.26 0.27
CA GLU A 341 32.96 -6.71 0.15
C GLU A 341 32.11 -7.05 -1.08
N PHE A 342 32.55 -8.04 -1.85
CA PHE A 342 31.86 -8.50 -3.05
C PHE A 342 31.30 -9.88 -2.82
N ILE A 343 29.99 -10.03 -3.04
CA ILE A 343 29.29 -11.30 -2.93
C ILE A 343 28.83 -11.71 -4.31
N ASP A 344 29.41 -12.82 -4.79
CA ASP A 344 28.96 -13.45 -6.03
C ASP A 344 27.65 -14.18 -5.78
N ILE A 345 26.59 -13.74 -6.47
CA ILE A 345 25.25 -14.32 -6.36
C ILE A 345 24.87 -15.15 -7.58
N SER A 346 25.79 -15.32 -8.55
CA SER A 346 25.58 -16.13 -9.75
C SER A 346 25.27 -17.60 -9.45
N ALA A 347 25.87 -18.14 -8.38
CA ALA A 347 25.64 -19.50 -7.91
C ALA A 347 24.25 -19.74 -7.27
N PHE A 348 23.47 -18.67 -7.05
CA PHE A 348 22.24 -18.71 -6.27
C PHE A 348 21.02 -18.22 -7.06
N PRO A 349 20.65 -18.86 -8.20
CA PRO A 349 19.55 -18.39 -9.04
C PRO A 349 18.24 -18.26 -8.26
N ALA A 350 17.53 -17.16 -8.54
CA ALA A 350 16.30 -16.75 -7.92
C ALA A 350 15.53 -15.75 -8.79
N GLU A 351 14.25 -15.57 -8.48
CA GLU A 351 13.38 -14.59 -9.12
C GLU A 351 13.72 -13.17 -8.64
N TRP A 352 14.02 -13.00 -7.35
CA TRP A 352 14.64 -11.81 -6.78
C TRP A 352 15.41 -12.13 -5.49
N TYR A 353 16.14 -11.15 -4.98
CA TYR A 353 16.90 -11.22 -3.75
C TYR A 353 16.41 -10.14 -2.78
N LEU A 354 16.53 -10.41 -1.50
CA LEU A 354 16.32 -9.49 -0.39
C LEU A 354 17.59 -9.48 0.46
N PHE A 355 18.26 -8.34 0.56
CA PHE A 355 19.36 -8.10 1.47
C PHE A 355 18.83 -7.34 2.69
N GLN A 356 19.01 -7.92 3.89
CA GLN A 356 18.57 -7.36 5.16
C GLN A 356 19.77 -6.84 5.94
N HIS A 357 19.76 -5.55 6.25
CA HIS A 357 20.79 -4.92 7.07
C HIS A 357 20.16 -3.85 7.95
N GLU A 358 20.23 -4.04 9.27
CA GLU A 358 19.62 -3.15 10.27
C GLU A 358 18.16 -2.86 9.95
N ASN A 359 17.84 -1.61 9.59
CA ASN A 359 16.50 -1.15 9.26
C ASN A 359 16.21 -1.20 7.74
N TYR A 360 17.09 -1.78 6.93
CA TYR A 360 16.96 -1.82 5.48
C TYR A 360 16.62 -3.23 4.97
N ASN A 361 15.55 -3.31 4.19
CA ASN A 361 15.16 -4.44 3.35
C ASN A 361 15.35 -4.02 1.89
N LEU A 362 16.49 -4.38 1.32
CA LEU A 362 16.92 -3.95 -0.02
C LEU A 362 16.73 -5.09 -1.01
N MET A 363 15.93 -4.86 -2.05
CA MET A 363 15.47 -5.90 -2.95
C MET A 363 15.93 -5.60 -4.37
N PHE A 364 16.28 -6.64 -5.13
CA PHE A 364 16.73 -6.49 -6.50
C PHE A 364 16.57 -7.78 -7.29
N SER A 365 16.59 -7.67 -8.62
CA SER A 365 16.47 -8.82 -9.53
C SER A 365 17.28 -8.59 -10.81
N PHE A 366 17.53 -9.66 -11.55
CA PHE A 366 18.28 -9.64 -12.82
C PHE A 366 17.38 -9.78 -14.06
N ASN A 367 16.11 -9.38 -13.94
CA ASN A 367 15.14 -9.46 -15.04
C ASN A 367 15.45 -8.43 -16.14
N ASP A 368 14.79 -8.57 -17.30
CA ASP A 368 15.11 -7.75 -18.48
C ASP A 368 14.83 -6.26 -18.29
N TYR A 369 13.86 -5.89 -17.45
CA TYR A 369 13.63 -4.50 -17.05
C TYR A 369 14.81 -3.93 -16.27
N ALA A 370 15.39 -4.70 -15.35
CA ALA A 370 16.57 -4.31 -14.60
C ALA A 370 17.78 -4.11 -15.54
N LYS A 371 17.89 -4.91 -16.61
CA LYS A 371 18.92 -4.72 -17.64
C LYS A 371 18.71 -3.46 -18.47
N ILE A 372 17.48 -3.19 -18.92
CA ILE A 372 17.15 -1.96 -19.67
C ILE A 372 17.39 -0.72 -18.80
N SER A 373 16.94 -0.74 -17.54
CA SER A 373 17.19 0.34 -16.58
C SER A 373 18.69 0.54 -16.34
N SER A 374 19.49 -0.53 -16.24
CA SER A 374 20.96 -0.44 -16.19
C SER A 374 21.54 0.24 -17.43
N ILE A 375 21.09 -0.13 -18.64
CA ILE A 375 21.54 0.51 -19.88
C ILE A 375 21.20 2.01 -19.86
N ILE A 376 19.98 2.37 -19.46
CA ILE A 376 19.55 3.76 -19.34
C ILE A 376 20.42 4.53 -18.35
N ASN A 377 20.68 3.98 -17.16
CA ASN A 377 21.53 4.59 -16.14
C ASN A 377 22.97 4.78 -16.65
N LYS A 378 23.53 3.76 -17.32
CA LYS A 378 24.84 3.86 -17.96
C LYS A 378 24.87 4.97 -18.99
N LEU A 379 23.87 5.06 -19.87
CA LEU A 379 23.76 6.14 -20.86
C LEU A 379 23.68 7.53 -20.22
N PHE A 380 22.92 7.69 -19.13
CA PHE A 380 22.84 8.97 -18.40
C PHE A 380 24.15 9.34 -17.69
N SER A 381 24.96 8.36 -17.32
CA SER A 381 26.26 8.61 -16.69
C SER A 381 27.37 9.00 -17.68
N LEU A 382 27.14 8.81 -18.99
CA LEU A 382 28.13 9.12 -20.02
C LEU A 382 28.31 10.64 -20.18
N SER A 383 29.56 11.06 -20.28
CA SER A 383 29.93 12.40 -20.72
C SER A 383 29.56 12.62 -22.20
N HIS A 384 29.54 13.89 -22.62
CA HIS A 384 29.23 14.25 -24.01
C HIS A 384 30.23 13.63 -25.02
N LYS A 385 31.49 13.44 -24.60
CA LYS A 385 32.52 12.78 -25.40
C LYS A 385 32.21 11.29 -25.59
N GLU A 386 31.86 10.60 -24.51
CA GLU A 386 31.53 9.17 -24.55
C GLU A 386 30.25 8.91 -25.36
N LEU A 387 29.25 9.79 -25.28
CA LEU A 387 28.05 9.72 -26.12
C LEU A 387 28.38 9.89 -27.60
N SER A 388 29.31 10.80 -27.94
CA SER A 388 29.77 10.99 -29.32
C SER A 388 30.52 9.77 -29.85
N GLU A 389 31.35 9.15 -29.02
CA GLU A 389 32.05 7.89 -29.37
C GLU A 389 31.06 6.74 -29.56
N LEU A 390 30.09 6.58 -28.66
CA LEU A 390 29.03 5.58 -28.77
C LEU A 390 28.19 5.76 -30.05
N TYR A 391 27.82 7.00 -30.38
CA TYR A 391 27.12 7.32 -31.63
C TYR A 391 27.91 6.88 -32.85
N ASN A 392 29.22 7.16 -32.88
CA ASN A 392 30.08 6.77 -34.01
C ASN A 392 30.21 5.25 -34.14
N ILE A 393 30.32 4.53 -33.02
CA ILE A 393 30.35 3.06 -33.00
C ILE A 393 29.04 2.49 -33.56
N LEU A 394 27.89 2.94 -33.04
CA LEU A 394 26.57 2.48 -33.50
C LEU A 394 26.33 2.80 -34.98
N LYS A 395 26.75 3.99 -35.43
CA LYS A 395 26.69 4.41 -36.84
C LYS A 395 27.54 3.53 -37.75
N SER A 396 28.68 3.04 -37.28
CA SER A 396 29.55 2.14 -38.05
C SER A 396 28.99 0.71 -38.19
N GLN A 397 28.15 0.28 -37.25
CA GLN A 397 27.49 -1.04 -37.26
C GLN A 397 26.20 -1.09 -38.08
N LEU A 398 25.64 0.08 -38.43
CA LEU A 398 24.47 0.22 -39.29
C LEU A 398 24.83 0.30 -40.79
N LYS A 399 26.12 0.34 -41.12
CA LYS A 399 26.65 0.22 -42.48
C LYS A 399 27.09 -1.21 -42.73
#